data_AF-A0A351YVK5-F1
#
_entry.id   AF-A0A351YVK5-F1
#
_cell.length_a   1.000
_cell.length_b   1.000
_cell.length_c   1.000
_cell.angle_alpha   90.00
_cell.angle_beta   90.00
_cell.angle_gamma   90.00
#
_symmetry.space_group_name_H-M   'P 1'
#
loop_
_entity.id
_entity.type
_entity.pdbx_description
1 polymer ?
#
loop_
_entity_poly.entity_id
_entity_poly.type
_entity_poly.pdbx_seq_one_letter_code
_entity_poly.pdbx_strand_id
1 'polypeptide(L)'
;MKKLISILEERIYADKQAFSLAKRDNDKFCEGYLRVSFYNRRPRFYQVFPKDKSSERYLKKNDIKIAKNLAQKKYHADFIKHCENEINYLEKVKKKISKMNLNLLYDNLSDVRKSLVNPYILDKEQSAMKWQNKKIQTTDFLEENKV
;
A
#
# COMPACT_ATOMS: atom_id res chain seq x y z
N MET A 1 -3.94 10.40 12.50
CA MET A 1 -4.49 10.45 11.14
C MET A 1 -3.72 11.36 10.18
N LYS A 2 -3.35 12.60 10.53
CA LYS A 2 -2.59 13.51 9.64
C LYS A 2 -1.31 12.88 9.06
N LYS A 3 -0.48 12.26 9.92
CA LYS A 3 0.73 11.53 9.49
C LYS A 3 0.46 10.36 8.54
N LEU A 4 -0.66 9.67 8.71
CA LEU A 4 -1.04 8.56 7.82
C LEU A 4 -1.44 9.10 6.44
N ILE A 5 -2.18 10.20 6.41
CA ILE A 5 -2.56 10.87 5.16
C ILE A 5 -1.32 11.37 4.41
N SER A 6 -0.35 11.98 5.10
CA SER A 6 0.88 12.47 4.46
C SER A 6 1.69 11.33 3.83
N ILE A 7 1.84 10.19 4.52
CA ILE A 7 2.52 9.00 3.98
C ILE A 7 1.84 8.50 2.71
N LEU A 8 0.49 8.46 2.69
CA LEU A 8 -0.26 8.06 1.49
C LEU A 8 -0.05 9.04 0.33
N GLU A 9 0.01 10.35 0.60
CA GLU A 9 0.26 11.37 -0.41
C GLU A 9 1.65 11.26 -1.03
N GLU A 10 2.67 11.06 -0.20
CA GLU A 10 4.05 10.84 -0.64
C GLU A 10 4.15 9.60 -1.56
N ARG A 11 3.50 8.49 -1.19
CA ARG A 11 3.46 7.28 -2.00
C ARG A 11 2.75 7.49 -3.34
N ILE A 12 1.56 8.08 -3.33
CA ILE A 12 0.80 8.38 -4.55
C ILE A 12 1.62 9.28 -5.48
N TYR A 13 2.34 10.26 -4.94
CA TYR A 13 3.20 11.14 -5.73
C TYR A 13 4.33 10.36 -6.40
N ALA A 14 5.05 9.50 -5.66
CA ALA A 14 6.10 8.66 -6.19
C ALA A 14 5.60 7.72 -7.30
N ASP A 15 4.44 7.10 -7.10
CA ASP A 15 3.83 6.19 -8.09
C ASP A 15 3.43 6.95 -9.36
N LYS A 16 2.87 8.16 -9.23
CA LYS A 16 2.55 9.03 -10.39
C LYS A 16 3.80 9.42 -11.18
N GLN A 17 4.91 9.72 -10.51
CA GLN A 17 6.19 10.01 -11.17
C GLN A 17 6.70 8.78 -11.93
N ALA A 18 6.76 7.62 -11.28
CA ALA A 18 7.21 6.38 -11.89
C ALA A 18 6.32 5.96 -13.07
N PHE A 19 5.00 6.15 -12.95
CA PHE A 19 4.04 5.90 -14.02
C PHE A 19 4.27 6.81 -15.24
N SER A 20 4.49 8.11 -15.01
CA SER A 20 4.82 9.07 -16.06
C SER A 20 6.10 8.70 -16.80
N LEU A 21 7.13 8.26 -16.07
CA LEU A 21 8.37 7.77 -16.67
C LEU A 21 8.13 6.52 -17.52
N ALA A 22 7.42 5.53 -16.99
CA ALA A 22 7.12 4.28 -17.72
C ALA A 22 6.29 4.52 -18.99
N LYS A 23 5.34 5.47 -18.98
CA LYS A 23 4.54 5.80 -20.17
C LYS A 23 5.37 6.29 -21.36
N ARG A 24 6.56 6.86 -21.14
CA ARG A 24 7.46 7.34 -22.21
C ARG A 24 8.07 6.21 -23.05
N ASP A 25 7.97 4.96 -22.59
CA ASP A 25 8.60 3.81 -23.24
C ASP A 25 7.63 2.97 -24.09
N ASN A 26 6.35 3.34 -24.16
CA ASN A 26 5.27 2.49 -24.70
C ASN A 26 5.52 1.94 -26.12
N ASP A 27 6.21 2.71 -26.98
CA ASP A 27 6.43 2.36 -28.39
C ASP A 27 7.85 1.83 -28.69
N LYS A 28 8.67 1.55 -27.67
CA LYS A 28 10.10 1.20 -27.84
C LYS A 28 10.38 -0.31 -27.87
N PHE A 29 9.36 -1.15 -27.74
CA PHE A 29 9.54 -2.59 -27.52
C PHE A 29 9.36 -3.42 -28.79
N CYS A 30 10.22 -4.44 -28.94
CA CYS A 30 10.15 -5.40 -30.04
C CYS A 30 8.86 -6.25 -29.98
N GLU A 31 8.46 -6.79 -31.13
CA GLU A 31 7.29 -7.67 -31.23
C GLU A 31 7.50 -9.02 -30.50
N GLY A 32 6.42 -9.62 -30.03
CA GLY A 32 6.44 -10.90 -29.32
C GLY A 32 6.64 -10.78 -27.81
N TYR A 33 6.93 -11.92 -27.18
CA TYR A 33 7.24 -12.05 -25.74
C TYR A 33 8.40 -13.03 -25.51
N LEU A 34 9.04 -12.90 -24.36
CA LEU A 34 10.15 -13.76 -23.95
C LEU A 34 9.62 -15.04 -23.31
N ARG A 35 10.02 -16.20 -23.83
CA ARG A 35 9.90 -17.48 -23.16
C ARG A 35 11.28 -17.91 -22.66
N VAL A 36 11.34 -18.32 -21.40
CA VAL A 36 12.55 -18.87 -20.78
C VAL A 36 12.33 -20.35 -20.53
N SER A 37 13.28 -21.18 -20.97
CA SER A 37 13.35 -22.59 -20.57
C SER A 37 14.73 -22.88 -20.01
N PHE A 38 14.90 -24.07 -19.41
CA PHE A 38 16.16 -24.48 -18.83
C PHE A 38 16.60 -25.81 -19.42
N TYR A 39 17.90 -25.93 -19.68
CA TYR A 39 18.54 -27.18 -20.06
C TYR A 39 19.86 -27.31 -19.33
N ASN A 40 20.09 -28.43 -18.64
CA ASN A 40 21.27 -28.64 -17.78
C ASN A 40 21.55 -27.43 -16.86
N ARG A 41 20.50 -26.91 -16.22
CA ARG A 41 20.52 -25.71 -15.35
C ARG A 41 20.93 -24.39 -16.03
N ARG A 42 21.05 -24.35 -17.35
CA ARG A 42 21.35 -23.14 -18.11
C ARG A 42 20.07 -22.57 -18.74
N PRO A 43 19.81 -21.26 -18.62
CA PRO A 43 18.66 -20.64 -19.24
C PRO A 43 18.82 -20.60 -20.76
N ARG A 44 17.71 -20.84 -21.46
CA ARG A 44 17.54 -20.69 -22.90
C ARG A 44 16.42 -19.69 -23.14
N PHE A 45 16.65 -18.78 -24.08
CA PHE A 45 15.73 -17.69 -24.37
C PHE A 45 15.10 -17.88 -25.75
N TYR A 46 13.81 -17.64 -25.82
CA TYR A 46 13.02 -17.76 -27.04
C TYR A 46 12.15 -16.51 -27.19
N GLN A 47 12.07 -15.98 -28.40
CA GLN A 47 11.09 -14.97 -28.76
C GLN A 47 9.89 -15.69 -29.39
N VAL A 48 8.71 -15.48 -28.81
CA VAL A 48 7.47 -16.08 -29.32
C VAL A 48 6.60 -14.98 -29.92
N PHE A 49 6.17 -15.17 -31.16
CA PHE A 49 5.31 -14.22 -31.86
C PHE A 49 3.82 -14.57 -31.66
N PRO A 50 2.92 -13.60 -31.45
CA PRO A 50 1.52 -13.88 -31.10
C PRO A 50 0.71 -14.48 -32.25
N LYS A 51 1.08 -14.14 -33.49
CA LYS A 51 0.33 -14.52 -34.70
C LYS A 51 0.46 -16.00 -35.05
N ASP A 52 1.53 -16.65 -34.59
CA ASP A 52 1.73 -18.09 -34.79
C ASP A 52 2.57 -18.66 -33.64
N LYS A 53 1.93 -19.37 -32.70
CA LYS A 53 2.63 -19.94 -31.53
C LYS A 53 3.71 -20.95 -31.94
N SER A 54 3.63 -21.51 -33.14
CA SER A 54 4.63 -22.41 -33.71
C SER A 54 5.90 -21.66 -34.17
N SER A 55 5.81 -20.34 -34.32
CA SER A 55 6.95 -19.47 -34.64
C SER A 55 7.67 -19.00 -33.37
N GLU A 56 8.31 -19.93 -32.66
CA GLU A 56 9.30 -19.56 -31.63
C GLU A 56 10.70 -19.46 -32.24
N ARG A 57 11.38 -18.34 -31.99
CA ARG A 57 12.76 -18.12 -32.41
C ARG A 57 13.69 -18.27 -31.21
N TYR A 58 14.59 -19.25 -31.26
CA TYR A 58 15.67 -19.37 -30.28
C TYR A 58 16.62 -18.16 -30.38
N LEU A 59 16.87 -17.50 -29.25
CA LEU A 59 17.75 -16.34 -29.14
C LEU A 59 19.15 -16.79 -28.73
N LYS A 60 20.13 -16.58 -29.62
CA LYS A 60 21.54 -16.90 -29.37
C LYS A 60 22.17 -15.83 -28.48
N LYS A 61 23.42 -16.03 -28.07
CA LYS A 61 24.18 -15.09 -27.23
C LYS A 61 24.20 -13.66 -27.81
N ASN A 62 24.30 -13.53 -29.13
CA ASN A 62 24.30 -12.24 -29.82
C ASN A 62 22.94 -11.52 -29.76
N ASP A 63 21.85 -12.27 -29.55
CA ASP A 63 20.48 -11.75 -29.47
C ASP A 63 20.07 -11.35 -28.05
N ILE A 64 21.00 -11.31 -27.09
CA ILE A 64 20.71 -11.01 -25.68
C ILE A 64 20.02 -9.64 -25.51
N LYS A 65 20.30 -8.67 -26.39
CA LYS A 65 19.61 -7.37 -26.40
C LYS A 65 18.11 -7.52 -26.67
N ILE A 66 17.73 -8.45 -27.54
CA ILE A 66 16.33 -8.77 -27.85
C ILE A 66 15.66 -9.41 -26.64
N ALA A 67 16.32 -10.38 -26.00
CA ALA A 67 15.81 -11.00 -24.78
C ALA A 67 15.56 -9.95 -23.67
N LYS A 68 16.53 -9.04 -23.45
CA LYS A 68 16.37 -7.93 -22.49
C LYS A 68 15.20 -7.01 -22.85
N ASN A 69 15.05 -6.65 -24.12
CA ASN A 69 13.96 -5.78 -24.55
C ASN A 69 12.58 -6.45 -24.33
N LEU A 70 12.44 -7.74 -24.67
CA LEU A 70 11.19 -8.48 -24.46
C LEU A 70 10.87 -8.67 -22.96
N ALA A 71 11.88 -8.90 -22.13
CA ALA A 71 11.71 -8.94 -20.68
C ALA A 71 11.25 -7.58 -20.14
N GLN A 72 11.88 -6.49 -20.57
CA GLN A 72 11.52 -5.13 -20.19
C GLN A 72 10.09 -4.79 -20.63
N LYS A 73 9.68 -5.19 -21.83
CA LYS A 73 8.31 -5.03 -22.33
C LYS A 73 7.27 -5.65 -21.40
N LYS A 74 7.51 -6.90 -20.98
CA LYS A 74 6.60 -7.61 -20.06
C LYS A 74 6.54 -6.90 -18.70
N TYR A 75 7.69 -6.56 -18.15
CA TYR A 75 7.77 -5.78 -16.90
C TYR A 75 7.04 -4.45 -17.01
N HIS A 76 7.24 -3.70 -18.10
CA HIS A 76 6.59 -2.41 -18.36
C HIS A 76 5.06 -2.54 -18.38
N ALA A 77 4.52 -3.51 -19.12
CA ALA A 77 3.09 -3.74 -19.21
C ALA A 77 2.48 -4.09 -17.83
N ASP A 78 3.15 -4.96 -17.08
CA ASP A 78 2.72 -5.34 -15.73
C ASP A 78 2.83 -4.13 -14.78
N PHE A 79 3.93 -3.39 -14.83
CA PHE A 79 4.17 -2.21 -14.00
C PHE A 79 3.10 -1.13 -14.22
N ILE A 80 2.78 -0.77 -15.46
CA ILE A 80 1.72 0.20 -15.79
C ILE A 80 0.40 -0.24 -15.16
N LYS A 81 0.01 -1.49 -15.40
CA LYS A 81 -1.26 -2.04 -14.87
C LYS A 81 -1.29 -2.03 -13.35
N HIS A 82 -0.22 -2.47 -12.70
CA HIS A 82 -0.16 -2.52 -11.24
C HIS A 82 -0.11 -1.13 -10.62
N CYS A 83 0.65 -0.20 -11.20
CA CYS A 83 0.77 1.17 -10.73
C CYS A 83 -0.55 1.94 -10.83
N GLU A 84 -1.31 1.80 -11.93
CA GLU A 84 -2.65 2.40 -12.05
C GLU A 84 -3.61 1.88 -10.96
N ASN A 85 -3.59 0.57 -10.72
CA ASN A 85 -4.42 -0.04 -9.68
C ASN A 85 -4.02 0.43 -8.28
N GLU A 86 -2.72 0.54 -8.01
CA GLU A 86 -2.20 1.02 -6.73
C GLU A 86 -2.60 2.47 -6.47
N ILE A 87 -2.38 3.39 -7.42
CA ILE A 87 -2.78 4.79 -7.30
C ILE A 87 -4.28 4.90 -7.01
N ASN A 88 -5.11 4.19 -7.78
CA ASN A 88 -6.57 4.18 -7.60
C ASN A 88 -6.97 3.65 -6.22
N TYR A 89 -6.30 2.62 -5.73
CA TYR A 89 -6.55 2.05 -4.42
C TYR A 89 -6.17 3.01 -3.29
N LEU A 90 -4.97 3.58 -3.35
CA LEU A 90 -4.45 4.50 -2.34
C LEU A 90 -5.30 5.78 -2.25
N GLU A 91 -5.76 6.33 -3.38
CA GLU A 91 -6.67 7.47 -3.39
C GLU A 91 -8.02 7.15 -2.71
N LYS A 92 -8.57 5.95 -2.95
CA LYS A 92 -9.80 5.48 -2.26
C LYS A 92 -9.58 5.33 -0.76
N VAL A 93 -8.45 4.75 -0.34
CA VAL A 93 -8.08 4.57 1.06
C VAL A 93 -7.93 5.93 1.75
N LYS A 94 -7.18 6.86 1.14
CA LYS A 94 -7.03 8.24 1.63
C LYS A 94 -8.40 8.89 1.85
N LYS A 95 -9.30 8.83 0.86
CA LYS A 95 -10.66 9.40 0.96
C LYS A 95 -11.49 8.78 2.09
N LYS A 96 -11.39 7.46 2.30
CA LYS A 96 -12.11 6.77 3.39
C LYS A 96 -11.57 7.19 4.75
N ILE A 97 -10.24 7.17 4.93
CA ILE A 97 -9.60 7.55 6.19
C ILE A 97 -9.93 8.99 6.56
N SER A 98 -9.94 9.93 5.61
CA SER A 98 -10.29 11.33 5.88
C SER A 98 -11.74 11.51 6.38
N LYS A 99 -12.63 10.56 6.08
CA LYS A 99 -14.04 10.58 6.50
C LYS A 99 -14.31 9.74 7.75
N MET A 100 -13.45 8.77 8.04
CA MET A 100 -13.57 7.91 9.21
C MET A 100 -13.15 8.70 10.45
N ASN A 101 -14.13 9.04 11.30
CA ASN A 101 -13.85 9.57 12.61
C ASN A 101 -14.76 8.89 13.62
N LEU A 102 -14.28 7.80 14.22
CA LEU A 102 -15.02 7.07 15.26
C LEU A 102 -15.29 7.94 16.49
N ASN A 103 -14.52 9.01 16.71
CA ASN A 103 -14.76 9.93 17.82
C ASN A 103 -16.12 10.64 17.65
N LEU A 104 -16.55 10.91 16.41
CA LEU A 104 -17.85 11.52 16.13
C LEU A 104 -19.04 10.63 16.50
N LEU A 105 -18.82 9.31 16.71
CA LEU A 105 -19.93 8.41 17.03
C LEU A 105 -20.60 8.79 18.34
N TYR A 106 -19.79 9.11 19.36
CA TYR A 106 -20.31 9.59 20.65
C TYR A 106 -20.84 11.01 20.54
N ASP A 107 -20.12 11.89 19.83
CA ASP A 107 -20.50 13.30 19.67
C ASP A 107 -21.87 13.47 18.99
N ASN A 108 -22.21 12.58 18.06
CA ASN A 108 -23.46 12.56 17.32
C ASN A 108 -24.65 11.99 18.11
N LEU A 109 -24.45 11.47 19.31
CA LEU A 109 -25.56 11.03 20.18
C LEU A 109 -26.30 12.25 20.76
N SER A 110 -27.60 12.10 21.01
CA SER A 110 -28.36 13.09 21.78
C SER A 110 -27.87 13.15 23.22
N ASP A 111 -28.09 14.27 23.92
CA ASP A 111 -27.64 14.45 25.30
C ASP A 111 -28.21 13.38 26.24
N VAL A 112 -29.48 12.99 26.04
CA VAL A 112 -30.12 11.89 26.78
C VAL A 112 -29.41 10.56 26.52
N ARG A 113 -28.95 10.28 25.30
CA ARG A 113 -28.21 9.05 25.02
C ARG A 113 -26.80 9.12 25.59
N LYS A 114 -26.12 10.27 25.49
CA LYS A 114 -24.78 10.50 26.06
C LYS A 114 -24.75 10.20 27.56
N SER A 115 -25.80 10.55 28.31
CA SER A 115 -25.86 10.25 29.75
C SER A 115 -26.03 8.74 30.08
N LEU A 116 -26.43 7.92 29.11
CA LEU A 116 -26.71 6.49 29.28
C LEU A 116 -25.60 5.57 28.77
N VAL A 117 -24.57 6.09 28.10
CA VAL A 117 -23.45 5.28 27.58
C VAL A 117 -22.12 5.76 28.11
N ASN A 118 -21.22 4.81 28.39
CA ASN A 118 -19.81 5.12 28.62
C ASN A 118 -19.06 5.03 27.28
N PRO A 119 -18.52 6.15 26.75
CA PRO A 119 -17.79 6.13 25.48
C PRO A 119 -16.55 5.21 25.57
N TYR A 120 -16.29 4.47 24.49
CA TYR A 120 -15.10 3.62 24.35
C TYR A 120 -13.85 4.41 23.94
N ILE A 121 -14.04 5.54 23.26
CA ILE A 121 -12.97 6.46 22.90
C ILE A 121 -13.25 7.75 23.65
N LEU A 122 -12.40 8.08 24.60
CA LEU A 122 -12.47 9.33 25.35
C LEU A 122 -11.62 10.37 24.63
N ASP A 123 -12.14 11.59 24.52
CA ASP A 123 -11.27 12.72 24.18
C ASP A 123 -10.31 13.03 25.35
N LYS A 124 -9.39 13.98 25.15
CA LYS A 124 -8.38 14.33 26.16
C LYS A 124 -8.99 14.88 27.44
N GLU A 125 -10.05 15.68 27.32
CA GLU A 125 -10.69 16.35 28.46
C GLU A 125 -11.51 15.34 29.28
N GLN A 126 -12.30 14.52 28.60
CA GLN A 126 -13.04 13.40 29.19
C GLN A 126 -12.09 12.41 29.90
N SER A 127 -10.94 12.11 29.28
CA SER A 127 -9.91 11.27 29.90
C SER A 127 -9.33 11.90 31.15
N ALA A 128 -8.97 13.18 31.11
CA ALA A 128 -8.42 13.91 32.26
C ALA A 128 -9.43 13.97 33.41
N MET A 129 -10.70 14.26 33.11
CA MET A 129 -11.75 14.35 34.11
C MET A 129 -12.05 12.98 34.74
N LYS A 130 -12.07 11.91 33.94
CA LYS A 130 -12.20 10.54 34.45
C LYS A 130 -11.03 10.14 35.34
N TRP A 131 -9.82 10.62 35.04
CA TRP A 131 -8.63 10.38 35.85
C TRP A 131 -8.68 11.15 37.18
N GLN A 132 -9.05 12.44 37.15
CA GLN A 132 -9.22 13.26 38.35
C GLN A 132 -10.29 12.73 39.31
N ASN A 133 -11.40 12.23 38.77
CA ASN A 133 -12.51 11.70 39.58
C ASN A 133 -12.27 10.27 40.08
N LYS A 134 -11.15 9.65 39.69
CA LYS A 134 -10.80 8.32 40.18
C LYS A 134 -10.33 8.45 41.63
N LYS A 135 -11.16 8.00 42.58
CA LYS A 135 -10.76 7.92 43.99
C LYS A 135 -9.49 7.08 44.10
N ILE A 136 -8.40 7.70 44.52
CA ILE A 136 -7.17 7.01 44.88
C ILE A 136 -7.53 6.14 46.08
N GLN A 137 -7.49 4.82 45.92
CA GLN A 137 -7.41 3.95 47.09
C GLN A 137 -6.03 4.20 47.69
N THR A 138 -5.99 5.02 48.74
CA THR A 138 -4.84 5.05 49.63
C THR A 138 -4.75 3.67 50.26
N THR A 139 -3.79 2.86 49.82
CA THR A 139 -3.31 1.78 50.69
C THR A 139 -2.77 2.46 51.93
N ASP A 140 -3.37 2.14 53.08
CA ASP A 140 -2.88 2.61 54.38
C ASP A 140 -1.38 2.32 54.43
N PHE A 141 -0.59 3.38 54.60
CA PHE A 141 0.84 3.24 54.77
C PHE A 141 1.05 2.51 56.11
N LEU A 142 1.33 1.21 56.07
CA LEU A 142 1.71 0.45 57.23
C LEU A 142 3.12 0.91 57.63
N GLU A 143 3.23 1.61 58.76
CA GLU A 143 4.48 2.11 59.35
C GLU A 143 5.52 1.02 59.67
N GLU A 144 5.19 -0.26 59.46
CA GLU A 144 6.02 -1.42 59.75
C GLU A 144 7.21 -1.62 58.79
N ASN A 145 7.31 -0.84 57.71
CA ASN A 145 8.44 -0.87 56.78
C ASN A 145 9.43 0.28 57.00
N LYS A 146 9.88 0.50 58.24
CA LYS A 146 11.13 1.23 58.49
C LYS A 146 12.30 0.24 58.47
N VAL A 147 13.08 0.30 57.38
CA VAL A 147 14.42 -0.31 57.28
C VAL A 147 15.42 0.57 58.03
#